data_AF-A0A6N2MRZ3-F1
#
_entry.id   AF-A0A6N2MRZ3-F1
#
_cell.length_a   1.000
_cell.length_b   1.000
_cell.length_c   1.000
_cell.angle_alpha   90.00
_cell.angle_beta   90.00
_cell.angle_gamma   90.00
#
_symmetry.space_group_name_H-M   'P 1'
#
loop_
_entity.id
_entity.type
_entity.pdbx_description
1 polymer ?
#
loop_
_entity_poly.entity_id
_entity_poly.type
_entity_poly.pdbx_seq_one_letter_code
_entity_poly.pdbx_strand_id
1 'polypeptide(L)'
;MESRYTQIEGGGRACVYNIRDYDVVLTCLKNCKGVEIEKIPFSTLNIIQRLSKSFDAGRWEPCRPEHFTDEKVDEFIRMLPRKLLDALLPFQLHGLRFGLRRGGRSLIADEMGLGKTLQAIAIAGCFINEGPILVVCPAILRFSWAEELERWMPFCLPSEIHLAVSVAILQE
;
A
#
# COMPACT_ATOMS: atom_id res chain seq x y z
N MET A 1 7.63 -21.18 14.23
CA MET A 1 7.14 -19.87 13.79
C MET A 1 8.36 -19.09 13.31
N GLU A 2 8.56 -18.93 12.00
CA GLU A 2 9.64 -18.07 11.50
C GLU A 2 9.34 -16.63 11.93
N SER A 3 10.16 -16.07 12.80
CA SER A 3 10.05 -14.69 13.24
C SER A 3 10.39 -13.78 12.05
N ARG A 4 9.36 -13.16 11.48
CA ARG A 4 9.54 -12.05 10.54
C ARG A 4 9.94 -10.85 11.38
N TYR A 5 11.15 -10.36 11.21
CA TYR A 5 11.59 -9.13 11.86
C TYR A 5 11.30 -7.95 10.95
N THR A 6 10.91 -6.81 11.52
CA THR A 6 10.91 -5.52 10.83
C THR A 6 11.94 -4.60 11.50
N GLN A 7 12.51 -3.69 10.72
CA GLN A 7 13.47 -2.71 11.21
C GLN A 7 12.69 -1.47 11.68
N ILE A 8 12.98 -0.99 12.89
CA ILE A 8 12.47 0.30 13.39
C ILE A 8 13.47 1.42 13.05
N GLU A 9 13.02 2.67 13.05
CA GLU A 9 13.83 3.86 12.71
C GLU A 9 15.14 3.99 13.53
N GLY A 10 15.26 3.31 14.67
CA GLY A 10 16.48 3.25 15.49
C GLY A 10 17.41 2.05 15.24
N GLY A 11 17.19 1.24 14.18
CA GLY A 11 18.00 0.04 13.91
C GLY A 11 17.74 -1.15 14.85
N GLY A 12 16.77 -1.03 15.76
CA GLY A 12 16.31 -2.14 16.59
C GLY A 12 15.58 -3.22 15.78
N ARG A 13 15.58 -4.44 16.32
CA ARG A 13 14.81 -5.56 15.77
C ARG A 13 13.43 -5.59 16.41
N ALA A 14 12.38 -5.44 15.62
CA ALA A 14 11.01 -5.65 16.07
C ALA A 14 10.51 -7.03 15.64
N CYS A 15 9.92 -7.77 16.57
CA CYS A 15 9.26 -9.04 16.27
C CYS A 15 7.89 -8.76 15.63
N VAL A 16 7.62 -9.35 14.47
CA VAL A 16 6.31 -9.30 13.84
C VAL A 16 5.59 -10.62 14.08
N TYR A 17 4.32 -10.54 14.48
CA TYR A 17 3.44 -11.69 14.69
C TYR A 17 2.12 -11.49 13.91
N ASN A 18 1.37 -12.57 13.70
CA ASN A 18 0.09 -12.48 13.03
C ASN A 18 -0.93 -11.80 13.94
N ILE A 19 -1.79 -10.93 13.38
CA ILE A 19 -2.84 -10.28 14.16
C ILE A 19 -3.81 -11.27 14.82
N ARG A 20 -3.94 -12.49 14.28
CA ARG A 20 -4.69 -13.60 14.88
C ARG A 20 -4.15 -14.01 16.26
N ASP A 21 -2.86 -13.81 16.49
CA ASP A 21 -2.19 -14.16 17.74
C ASP A 21 -2.19 -12.99 18.75
N TYR A 22 -2.87 -11.88 18.46
CA TYR A 22 -2.82 -10.65 19.26
C TYR A 22 -3.13 -10.89 20.74
N ASP A 23 -4.23 -11.59 21.07
CA ASP A 23 -4.63 -11.82 22.46
C ASP A 23 -3.66 -12.75 23.20
N VAL A 24 -3.08 -13.73 22.49
CA VAL A 24 -2.06 -14.65 23.03
C VAL A 24 -0.80 -13.88 23.35
N VAL A 25 -0.29 -13.09 22.40
CA VAL A 25 0.91 -12.27 22.57
C VAL A 25 0.71 -11.25 23.69
N LEU A 26 -0.44 -10.58 23.74
CA LEU A 26 -0.77 -9.62 24.80
C LEU A 26 -0.78 -10.27 26.18
N THR A 27 -1.31 -11.49 26.29
CA THR A 27 -1.31 -12.26 27.55
C THR A 27 0.09 -12.65 27.98
N CYS A 28 0.92 -13.12 27.04
CA CYS A 28 2.32 -13.43 27.32
C CYS A 28 3.09 -12.20 27.79
N LEU A 29 2.93 -11.05 27.11
CA LEU A 29 3.64 -9.81 27.44
C LEU A 29 3.24 -9.25 28.80
N LYS A 30 1.96 -9.34 29.19
CA LYS A 30 1.49 -8.92 30.53
C LYS A 30 2.18 -9.69 31.66
N ASN A 31 2.64 -10.90 31.41
CA ASN A 31 3.35 -11.73 32.40
C ASN A 31 4.86 -11.41 32.46
N CYS A 32 5.37 -10.59 31.55
CA CYS A 32 6.78 -10.18 31.53
C CYS A 32 6.99 -8.93 32.38
N LYS A 33 7.98 -8.95 33.28
CA LYS A 33 8.37 -7.77 34.07
C LYS A 33 9.17 -6.79 33.22
N GLY A 34 8.91 -5.50 33.37
CA GLY A 34 9.67 -4.42 32.71
C GLY A 34 9.27 -4.16 31.25
N VAL A 35 8.11 -4.63 30.82
CA VAL A 35 7.56 -4.36 29.48
C VAL A 35 6.44 -3.33 29.60
N GLU A 36 6.57 -2.21 28.88
CA GLU A 36 5.47 -1.27 28.68
C GLU A 36 4.60 -1.74 27.51
N ILE A 37 3.29 -1.75 27.71
CA ILE A 37 2.34 -2.31 26.74
C ILE A 37 1.34 -1.24 26.33
N GLU A 38 1.44 -0.79 25.08
CA GLU A 38 0.41 -0.03 24.40
C GLU A 38 -0.49 -0.98 23.60
N LYS A 39 -1.81 -0.92 23.83
CA LYS A 39 -2.77 -1.76 23.12
C LYS A 39 -3.22 -1.09 21.82
N ILE A 40 -3.60 -1.91 20.85
CA ILE A 40 -4.29 -1.41 19.65
C ILE A 40 -5.64 -0.82 20.10
N PRO A 41 -5.98 0.41 19.71
CA PRO A 41 -7.29 0.98 20.00
C PRO A 41 -8.42 0.05 19.57
N PHE A 42 -9.45 -0.08 20.41
CA PHE A 42 -10.53 -1.06 20.20
C PHE A 42 -11.19 -0.94 18.82
N SER A 43 -11.46 0.29 18.36
CA SER A 43 -12.06 0.54 17.05
C SER A 43 -11.23 -0.05 15.91
N THR A 44 -9.91 0.14 15.96
CA THR A 44 -8.96 -0.40 14.97
C THR A 44 -8.92 -1.92 15.03
N LEU A 45 -8.80 -2.50 16.23
CA LEU A 45 -8.77 -3.94 16.42
C LEU A 45 -10.05 -4.61 15.91
N ASN A 46 -11.22 -4.02 16.20
CA ASN A 46 -12.52 -4.53 15.77
C ASN A 46 -12.65 -4.53 14.23
N ILE A 47 -12.18 -3.47 13.56
CA ILE A 47 -12.16 -3.41 12.09
C ILE A 47 -11.28 -4.53 11.53
N ILE A 48 -10.05 -4.67 12.03
CA ILE A 48 -9.12 -5.68 11.54
C ILE A 48 -9.67 -7.10 11.77
N GLN A 49 -10.25 -7.37 12.94
CA GLN A 49 -10.87 -8.66 13.24
C GLN A 49 -12.06 -8.97 12.33
N ARG A 50 -12.91 -7.97 12.04
CA ARG A 50 -14.02 -8.12 11.08
C ARG A 50 -13.52 -8.45 9.67
N LEU A 51 -12.45 -7.79 9.23
CA LEU A 51 -11.81 -8.08 7.94
C LEU A 51 -11.22 -9.49 7.92
N SER A 52 -10.47 -9.88 8.96
CA SER A 52 -9.92 -11.25 9.07
C SER A 52 -11.01 -12.31 9.03
N LYS A 53 -12.10 -12.13 9.80
CA LYS A 53 -13.24 -13.07 9.79
C LYS A 53 -13.93 -13.12 8.42
N SER A 54 -13.93 -12.04 7.67
CA SER A 54 -14.49 -12.02 6.31
C SER A 54 -13.63 -12.80 5.34
N PHE A 55 -12.31 -12.73 5.48
CA PHE A 55 -11.37 -13.59 4.75
C PHE A 55 -11.54 -15.07 5.13
N ASP A 56 -11.59 -15.40 6.42
CA ASP A 56 -11.72 -16.79 6.89
C ASP A 56 -13.09 -17.42 6.51
N ALA A 57 -14.14 -16.61 6.40
CA ALA A 57 -15.47 -17.05 5.98
C ALA A 57 -15.62 -17.16 4.45
N GLY A 58 -14.56 -16.97 3.66
CA GLY A 58 -14.61 -16.96 2.19
C GLY A 58 -15.45 -15.81 1.61
N ARG A 59 -15.82 -14.82 2.41
CA ARG A 59 -16.58 -13.64 1.96
C ARG A 59 -15.70 -12.61 1.27
N TRP A 60 -14.38 -12.74 1.43
CA TRP A 60 -13.41 -11.92 0.74
C TRP A 60 -12.20 -12.78 0.39
N GLU A 61 -11.98 -12.99 -0.90
CA GLU A 61 -10.77 -13.61 -1.41
C GLU A 61 -9.88 -12.52 -2.01
N PRO A 62 -8.59 -12.45 -1.64
CA PRO A 62 -7.65 -11.54 -2.27
C PRO A 62 -7.60 -11.88 -3.76
N CYS A 63 -7.77 -10.88 -4.62
CA CYS A 63 -7.67 -11.09 -6.06
C CYS A 63 -6.34 -11.72 -6.49
N ARG A 64 -5.28 -11.56 -5.68
CA ARG A 64 -3.94 -12.14 -5.91
C ARG A 64 -3.32 -12.61 -4.59
N PRO A 65 -3.45 -13.90 -4.23
CA PRO A 65 -2.89 -14.43 -2.99
C PRO A 65 -1.37 -14.60 -3.05
N GLU A 66 -0.83 -14.89 -4.23
CA GLU A 66 0.60 -15.20 -4.42
C GLU A 66 1.46 -13.96 -4.65
N HIS A 67 2.75 -14.10 -4.35
CA HIS A 67 3.75 -13.10 -4.67
C HIS A 67 4.30 -13.32 -6.08
N PHE A 68 4.52 -12.23 -6.82
CA PHE A 68 5.19 -12.32 -8.11
C PHE A 68 6.68 -12.62 -7.94
N THR A 69 7.21 -13.45 -8.85
CA THR A 69 8.65 -13.73 -8.93
C THR A 69 9.42 -12.49 -9.39
N ASP A 70 10.72 -12.45 -9.13
CA ASP A 70 11.55 -11.31 -9.50
C ASP A 70 11.60 -11.11 -11.03
N GLU A 71 11.53 -12.18 -11.82
CA GLU A 71 11.45 -12.10 -13.28
C GLU A 71 10.17 -11.40 -13.75
N LYS A 72 9.03 -11.72 -13.12
CA LYS A 72 7.75 -11.09 -13.45
C LYS A 72 7.71 -9.62 -13.02
N VAL A 73 8.30 -9.31 -11.86
CA VAL A 73 8.48 -7.93 -11.40
C VAL A 73 9.33 -7.14 -12.39
N ASP A 74 10.43 -7.70 -12.88
CA ASP A 74 11.28 -7.05 -13.88
C ASP A 74 10.55 -6.82 -15.21
N GLU A 75 9.71 -7.76 -15.64
CA GLU A 75 8.84 -7.60 -16.82
C GLU A 75 7.91 -6.39 -16.66
N PHE A 76 7.21 -6.29 -15.52
CA PHE A 76 6.34 -5.14 -15.22
C PHE A 76 7.10 -3.81 -15.25
N ILE A 77 8.27 -3.75 -14.61
CA ILE A 77 9.09 -2.53 -14.55
C ILE A 77 9.52 -2.11 -15.96
N ARG A 78 9.85 -3.05 -16.86
CA ARG A 78 10.24 -2.74 -18.25
C ARG A 78 9.11 -2.12 -19.08
N MET A 79 7.85 -2.32 -18.71
CA MET A 79 6.72 -1.70 -19.40
C MET A 79 6.51 -0.23 -19.02
N LEU A 80 7.12 0.24 -17.93
CA LEU A 80 6.96 1.63 -17.51
C LEU A 80 7.68 2.61 -18.46
N PRO A 81 7.16 3.85 -18.60
CA PRO A 81 7.86 4.90 -19.33
C PRO A 81 9.26 5.13 -18.79
N ARG A 82 10.27 5.20 -19.68
CA ARG A 82 11.67 5.44 -19.28
C ARG A 82 11.83 6.71 -18.44
N LYS A 83 11.14 7.79 -18.84
CA LYS A 83 11.11 9.06 -18.09
C LYS A 83 10.68 8.89 -16.63
N LEU A 84 9.72 8.00 -16.36
CA LEU A 84 9.26 7.69 -15.01
C LEU A 84 10.33 6.87 -14.25
N LEU A 85 10.88 5.84 -14.90
CA LEU A 85 11.93 5.00 -14.29
C LEU A 85 13.18 5.81 -13.92
N ASP A 86 13.64 6.69 -14.81
CA ASP A 86 14.82 7.53 -14.61
C ASP A 86 14.63 8.57 -13.50
N ALA A 87 13.38 8.91 -13.17
CA ALA A 87 13.04 9.83 -12.08
C ALA A 87 12.95 9.16 -10.71
N LEU A 88 12.85 7.83 -10.64
CA LEU A 88 12.75 7.12 -9.37
C LEU A 88 14.09 7.10 -8.63
N LEU A 89 14.07 7.48 -7.36
CA LEU A 89 15.21 7.32 -6.47
C LEU A 89 15.41 5.83 -6.12
N PRO A 90 16.64 5.40 -5.76
CA PRO A 90 16.92 3.98 -5.46
C PRO A 90 15.99 3.36 -4.41
N PHE A 91 15.64 4.09 -3.34
CA PHE A 91 14.70 3.60 -2.33
C PHE A 91 13.27 3.48 -2.88
N GLN A 92 12.87 4.38 -3.78
CA GLN A 92 11.55 4.32 -4.41
C GLN A 92 11.44 3.10 -5.33
N LEU A 93 12.52 2.78 -6.07
CA LEU A 93 12.60 1.57 -6.89
C LEU A 93 12.51 0.30 -6.04
N HIS A 94 13.13 0.28 -4.85
CA HIS A 94 12.95 -0.82 -3.91
C HIS A 94 11.49 -0.95 -3.45
N GLY A 95 10.82 0.15 -3.13
CA GLY A 95 9.40 0.11 -2.75
C GLY A 95 8.47 -0.26 -3.92
N LEU A 96 8.81 0.13 -5.16
CA LEU A 96 8.12 -0.35 -6.38
C LEU A 96 8.22 -1.87 -6.48
N ARG A 97 9.45 -2.42 -6.42
CA ARG A 97 9.66 -3.88 -6.42
C ARG A 97 8.92 -4.57 -5.28
N PHE A 98 8.94 -3.98 -4.09
CA PHE A 98 8.22 -4.50 -2.91
C PHE A 98 6.70 -4.59 -3.14
N GLY A 99 6.10 -3.55 -3.73
CA GLY A 99 4.68 -3.51 -4.07
C GLY A 99 4.33 -4.49 -5.18
N LEU A 100 5.14 -4.56 -6.24
CA LEU A 100 4.93 -5.49 -7.35
C LEU A 100 5.02 -6.94 -6.89
N ARG A 101 6.01 -7.32 -6.08
CA ARG A 101 6.06 -8.67 -5.48
C ARG A 101 4.77 -9.04 -4.74
N ARG A 102 3.99 -8.07 -4.26
CA ARG A 102 2.71 -8.28 -3.56
C ARG A 102 1.48 -8.05 -4.43
N GLY A 103 1.64 -8.02 -5.75
CA GLY A 103 0.55 -7.76 -6.69
C GLY A 103 -0.04 -6.36 -6.52
N GLY A 104 0.80 -5.36 -6.27
CA GLY A 104 0.39 -3.96 -6.06
C GLY A 104 -0.06 -3.63 -4.64
N ARG A 105 -0.12 -4.61 -3.73
CA ARG A 105 -0.54 -4.41 -2.33
C ARG A 105 0.63 -3.94 -1.47
N SER A 106 0.69 -2.63 -1.22
CA SER A 106 1.72 -2.05 -0.34
C SER A 106 1.21 -0.79 0.37
N LEU A 107 1.71 -0.58 1.58
CA LEU A 107 1.61 0.70 2.28
C LEU A 107 2.90 1.48 2.06
N ILE A 108 2.81 2.61 1.36
CA ILE A 108 3.93 3.54 1.19
C ILE A 108 3.86 4.56 2.32
N ALA A 109 4.74 4.43 3.30
CA ALA A 109 4.75 5.23 4.52
C ALA A 109 6.01 6.11 4.66
N ASP A 110 6.68 6.40 3.55
CA ASP A 110 7.85 7.28 3.54
C ASP A 110 7.52 8.70 4.01
N GLU A 111 8.53 9.46 4.45
CA GLU A 111 8.37 10.84 4.90
C GLU A 111 7.71 11.75 3.84
N MET A 112 7.09 12.84 4.29
CA MET A 112 6.50 13.84 3.40
C MET A 112 7.59 14.49 2.52
N GLY A 113 7.27 14.75 1.25
CA GLY A 113 8.21 15.31 0.28
C GLY A 113 9.08 14.28 -0.47
N LEU A 114 9.14 13.02 -0.03
CA LEU A 114 9.96 11.97 -0.68
C LEU A 114 9.35 11.36 -1.96
N GLY A 115 8.36 12.00 -2.58
CA GLY A 115 7.83 11.54 -3.88
C GLY A 115 6.96 10.27 -3.82
N LYS A 116 6.17 10.08 -2.76
CA LYS A 116 5.24 8.93 -2.64
C LYS A 116 4.24 8.83 -3.79
N THR A 117 3.78 9.97 -4.32
CA THR A 117 2.86 10.01 -5.46
C THR A 117 3.51 9.39 -6.70
N LEU A 118 4.76 9.76 -7.02
CA LEU A 118 5.53 9.20 -8.13
C LEU A 118 5.65 7.68 -8.01
N GLN A 119 6.00 7.20 -6.82
CA GLN A 119 6.14 5.77 -6.54
C GLN A 119 4.80 5.03 -6.66
N ALA A 120 3.71 5.60 -6.17
CA ALA A 120 2.37 5.03 -6.31
C ALA A 120 1.93 4.95 -7.78
N ILE A 121 2.21 5.99 -8.58
CA ILE A 121 1.96 6.01 -10.03
C ILE A 121 2.77 4.92 -10.72
N ALA A 122 4.05 4.73 -10.36
CA ALA A 122 4.87 3.66 -10.93
C ALA A 122 4.32 2.26 -10.64
N ILE A 123 3.84 2.01 -9.42
CA ILE A 123 3.18 0.74 -9.08
C ILE A 123 1.90 0.57 -9.90
N ALA A 124 1.03 1.58 -9.93
CA ALA A 124 -0.23 1.52 -10.64
C ALA A 124 -0.04 1.34 -12.16
N GLY A 125 0.95 2.02 -12.73
CA GLY A 125 1.27 1.94 -14.15
C GLY A 125 1.73 0.55 -14.62
N CYS A 126 2.27 -0.27 -13.72
CA CYS A 126 2.58 -1.67 -14.04
C CYS A 126 1.31 -2.51 -14.27
N PHE A 127 0.15 -2.06 -13.78
CA PHE A 127 -1.13 -2.76 -13.87
C PHE A 127 -2.13 -2.08 -14.81
N ILE A 128 -1.70 -1.10 -15.61
CA ILE A 128 -2.62 -0.31 -16.45
C ILE A 128 -3.39 -1.16 -17.48
N ASN A 129 -2.80 -2.27 -17.93
CA ASN A 129 -3.44 -3.19 -18.87
C ASN A 129 -4.47 -4.12 -18.21
N GLU A 130 -4.63 -4.06 -16.89
CA GLU A 130 -5.56 -4.91 -16.14
C GLU A 130 -6.93 -4.26 -15.92
N GLY A 131 -7.03 -2.95 -16.16
CA GLY A 131 -8.29 -2.20 -16.02
C GLY A 131 -8.10 -0.78 -15.49
N PRO A 132 -9.21 -0.09 -15.20
CA PRO A 132 -9.18 1.28 -14.72
C PRO A 132 -8.53 1.40 -13.34
N ILE A 133 -7.75 2.46 -13.15
CA ILE A 133 -7.10 2.79 -11.88
C ILE A 133 -7.98 3.79 -11.12
N LEU A 134 -8.35 3.47 -9.88
CA LEU A 134 -9.08 4.38 -8.99
C LEU A 134 -8.14 4.99 -7.96
N VAL A 135 -7.98 6.31 -8.00
CA VAL A 135 -7.23 7.07 -6.99
C VAL A 135 -8.22 7.78 -6.06
N VAL A 136 -8.18 7.44 -4.77
CA VAL A 136 -8.95 8.14 -3.73
C VAL A 136 -8.01 9.06 -2.98
N CYS A 137 -8.31 10.36 -3.00
CA CYS A 137 -7.50 11.38 -2.33
C CYS A 137 -8.38 12.51 -1.77
N PRO A 138 -7.86 13.33 -0.83
CA PRO A 138 -8.49 14.58 -0.43
C PRO A 138 -8.83 15.47 -1.64
N ALA A 139 -9.96 16.17 -1.60
CA ALA A 139 -10.45 16.98 -2.72
C ALA A 139 -9.45 18.01 -3.24
N ILE A 140 -8.58 18.56 -2.38
CA ILE A 140 -7.55 19.52 -2.78
C ILE A 140 -6.43 18.91 -3.63
N LEU A 141 -6.19 17.59 -3.52
CA LEU A 141 -5.10 16.89 -4.21
C LEU A 141 -5.49 16.33 -5.57
N ARG A 142 -6.78 16.33 -5.92
CA ARG A 142 -7.28 15.70 -7.15
C ARG A 142 -6.63 16.23 -8.43
N PHE A 143 -6.41 17.55 -8.51
CA PHE A 143 -5.77 18.18 -9.66
C PHE A 143 -4.27 17.86 -9.70
N SER A 144 -3.60 17.89 -8.54
CA SER A 144 -2.20 17.48 -8.45
C SER A 144 -2.00 16.02 -8.86
N TRP A 145 -2.92 15.12 -8.52
CA TRP A 145 -2.88 13.74 -8.99
C TRP A 145 -3.07 13.63 -10.51
N ALA A 146 -3.99 14.40 -11.09
CA ALA A 146 -4.18 14.42 -12.55
C ALA A 146 -2.92 14.92 -13.28
N GLU A 147 -2.34 16.04 -12.84
CA GLU A 147 -1.11 16.60 -13.42
C GLU A 147 0.07 15.62 -13.32
N GLU A 148 0.24 14.95 -12.18
CA GLU A 148 1.30 13.95 -12.02
C GLU A 148 1.05 12.71 -12.90
N LEU A 149 -0.20 12.26 -13.05
CA LEU A 149 -0.53 11.17 -13.97
C LEU A 149 -0.21 11.55 -15.42
N GLU A 150 -0.63 12.73 -15.90
CA GLU A 150 -0.32 13.22 -17.25
C GLU A 150 1.20 13.35 -17.47
N ARG A 151 1.92 13.84 -16.45
CA ARG A 151 3.37 14.06 -16.53
C ARG A 151 4.17 12.77 -16.67
N TRP A 152 3.76 11.72 -15.96
CA TRP A 152 4.52 10.48 -15.78
C TRP A 152 4.02 9.32 -16.62
N MET A 153 2.75 9.34 -17.04
CA MET A 153 2.09 8.30 -17.81
C MET A 153 1.61 8.89 -19.15
N PRO A 154 2.51 9.08 -20.14
CA PRO A 154 2.19 9.77 -21.39
C PRO A 154 1.17 9.04 -22.28
N PHE A 155 0.87 7.77 -21.98
CA PHE A 155 -0.18 7.01 -22.64
C PHE A 155 -1.55 7.14 -21.97
N CYS A 156 -1.64 7.75 -20.78
CA CYS A 156 -2.90 8.18 -20.20
C CYS A 156 -3.22 9.56 -20.78
N LEU A 157 -4.15 9.61 -21.74
CA LEU A 157 -4.57 10.89 -22.31
C LEU A 157 -5.37 11.69 -21.27
N PRO A 158 -5.33 13.03 -21.29
CA PRO A 158 -6.14 13.84 -20.37
C PRO A 158 -7.63 13.51 -20.41
N SER A 159 -8.15 13.08 -21.56
CA SER A 159 -9.54 12.63 -21.73
C SER A 159 -9.89 11.35 -20.98
N GLU A 160 -8.90 10.54 -20.59
CA GLU A 160 -9.06 9.29 -19.85
C GLU A 160 -8.97 9.51 -18.32
N ILE A 161 -8.62 10.73 -17.89
CA ILE A 161 -8.51 11.09 -16.48
C ILE A 161 -9.81 11.74 -16.03
N HIS A 162 -10.62 10.98 -15.30
CA HIS A 162 -11.91 11.45 -14.79
C HIS A 162 -11.80 11.92 -13.34
N LEU A 163 -12.00 13.22 -13.12
CA LEU A 163 -12.05 13.81 -11.79
C LEU A 163 -13.48 13.75 -11.23
N ALA A 164 -13.72 12.83 -10.30
CA ALA A 164 -14.98 12.76 -9.58
C ALA A 164 -15.06 13.85 -8.48
N VAL A 165 -16.19 14.54 -8.41
CA VAL A 165 -16.51 15.47 -7.33
C VAL A 165 -17.71 14.92 -6.60
N SER A 166 -17.55 14.55 -5.33
CA SER A 166 -18.72 14.29 -4.49
C SER A 166 -19.38 15.63 -4.21
N VAL A 167 -20.38 16.00 -5.02
CA VAL A 167 -21.32 17.04 -4.66
C VAL A 167 -22.20 16.42 -3.57
N ALA A 168 -21.96 16.81 -2.32
CA ALA A 168 -22.96 16.58 -1.28
C ALA A 168 -24.18 17.40 -1.69
N ILE A 169 -25.18 16.74 -2.29
CA ILE A 169 -26.51 17.32 -2.41
C ILE A 169 -27.00 17.39 -0.96
N LEU A 170 -26.93 18.57 -0.35
CA LEU A 170 -27.71 18.89 0.83
C LEU A 170 -29.17 18.79 0.37
N GLN A 171 -29.81 17.67 0.68
CA GLN A 171 -31.26 17.62 0.68
C GLN A 171 -31.71 18.47 1.88
N GLU A 172 -32.36 19.59 1.58
CA GLU A 172 -33.11 20.42 2.54
C GLU A 172 -34.29 19.64 3.15
#